data_AF-A0A8J3NHS1-F1
#
_entry.id   AF-A0A8J3NHS1-F1
#
_cell.length_a   1.000
_cell.length_b   1.000
_cell.length_c   1.000
_cell.angle_alpha   90.00
_cell.angle_beta   90.00
_cell.angle_gamma   90.00
#
_symmetry.space_group_name_H-M   'P 1'
#
loop_
_entity.id
_entity.type
_entity.pdbx_description
1 polymer ?
#
loop_
_entity_poly.entity_id
_entity_poly.type
_entity_poly.pdbx_seq_one_letter_code
_entity_poly.pdbx_strand_id
1 'polypeptide(L)'
;MLVDFGGERLAVTPAVALDGDHGATIRAAVYDGRLLRFPDPEWRCVYLGAGEEKACFGVRDGAGRMFVLEVLDERTYLNGRFVGGTYFGDHRVPGLAGVPKSPGAAIGLRFTGLVKARQWVYGHEWARFRWRPDRPSPLDAPLTAYLRLVLGGRYARYHRHYRDVHERNVLFEVRPARARGVPVVTRDLHGRIGLRRVGLQPIDLR
;
A
#
# COMPACT_ATOMS: atom_id res chain seq x y z
N MET A 1 -1.49 13.80 2.62
CA MET A 1 -0.65 12.95 3.50
C MET A 1 0.79 13.09 3.01
N LEU A 2 1.80 12.65 3.76
CA LEU A 2 3.20 12.72 3.30
C LEU A 2 3.78 11.32 3.24
N VAL A 3 4.53 11.06 2.18
CA VAL A 3 5.23 9.78 1.95
C VAL A 3 6.68 10.08 1.59
N ASP A 4 7.58 9.24 2.09
CA ASP A 4 9.02 9.30 1.81
C ASP A 4 9.33 8.48 0.55
N PHE A 5 9.95 9.11 -0.45
CA PHE A 5 10.37 8.51 -1.71
C PHE A 5 11.90 8.43 -1.79
N GLY A 6 12.52 7.78 -0.79
CA GLY A 6 13.97 7.57 -0.77
C GLY A 6 14.75 8.82 -0.33
N GLY A 7 14.24 9.53 0.69
CA GLY A 7 14.83 10.71 1.28
C GLY A 7 14.08 12.01 0.98
N GLU A 8 13.23 12.02 -0.06
CA GLU A 8 12.37 13.14 -0.40
C GLU A 8 10.95 12.92 0.13
N ARG A 9 10.41 13.90 0.85
CA ARG A 9 9.08 13.81 1.46
C ARG A 9 8.07 14.58 0.63
N LEU A 10 7.16 13.86 -0.01
CA LEU A 10 6.19 14.43 -0.95
C LEU A 10 4.78 14.35 -0.42
N ALA A 11 4.00 15.40 -0.67
CA ALA A 11 2.57 15.39 -0.43
C ALA A 11 1.87 14.47 -1.42
N VAL A 12 0.94 13.67 -0.90
CA VAL A 12 0.16 12.70 -1.67
C VAL A 12 -1.32 12.76 -1.33
N THR A 13 -2.13 12.47 -2.35
CA THR A 13 -3.57 12.25 -2.26
C THR A 13 -3.90 10.89 -2.87
N PRO A 14 -4.75 10.04 -2.26
CA PRO A 14 -5.11 8.77 -2.88
C PRO A 14 -5.83 9.00 -4.22
N ALA A 15 -5.42 8.29 -5.26
CA ALA A 15 -6.15 8.28 -6.53
C ALA A 15 -7.55 7.69 -6.32
N VAL A 16 -8.56 8.29 -6.97
CA VAL A 16 -9.95 7.80 -6.97
C VAL A 16 -10.26 7.04 -8.28
N ALA A 17 -9.54 7.39 -9.35
CA ALA A 17 -9.57 6.72 -10.64
C ALA A 17 -8.23 6.96 -11.35
N LEU A 18 -7.93 6.11 -12.33
CA LEU A 18 -6.83 6.29 -13.28
C LEU A 18 -7.43 6.51 -14.67
N ASP A 19 -6.89 7.46 -15.41
CA ASP A 19 -7.29 7.76 -16.80
C ASP A 19 -6.46 6.94 -17.81
N GLY A 20 -6.75 7.12 -19.11
CA GLY A 20 -6.10 6.39 -20.19
C GLY A 20 -4.58 6.59 -20.26
N ASP A 21 -4.10 7.78 -19.89
CA ASP A 21 -2.67 8.13 -19.92
C ASP A 21 -1.89 7.36 -18.86
N HIS A 22 -2.47 7.13 -17.68
CA HIS A 22 -1.85 6.28 -16.67
C HIS A 22 -1.61 4.87 -17.21
N GLY A 23 -2.55 4.33 -17.98
CA GLY A 23 -2.43 2.99 -18.54
C GLY A 23 -1.22 2.87 -19.47
N ALA A 24 -0.98 3.87 -20.31
CA ALA A 24 0.19 3.91 -21.18
C ALA A 24 1.50 4.02 -20.37
N THR A 25 1.55 4.93 -19.40
CA THR A 25 2.71 5.13 -18.53
C THR A 25 3.06 3.89 -17.71
N ILE A 26 2.06 3.20 -17.15
CA ILE A 26 2.24 1.94 -16.41
C ILE A 26 2.81 0.85 -17.33
N ARG A 27 2.29 0.71 -18.56
CA ARG A 27 2.77 -0.30 -19.52
C ARG A 27 4.20 -0.05 -20.00
N ALA A 28 4.65 1.19 -19.97
CA ALA A 28 6.01 1.58 -20.30
C ALA A 28 6.98 1.51 -19.10
N ALA A 29 6.52 1.05 -17.93
CA ALA A 29 7.37 0.96 -16.76
C ALA A 29 8.48 -0.09 -16.93
N VAL A 30 9.65 0.21 -16.39
CA VAL A 30 10.82 -0.69 -16.35
C VAL A 30 11.32 -0.85 -14.92
N TYR A 31 11.95 -1.99 -14.62
CA TYR A 31 12.57 -2.22 -13.32
C TYR A 31 14.07 -1.96 -13.37
N ASP A 32 14.57 -1.06 -12.52
CA ASP A 32 16.00 -0.70 -12.46
C ASP A 32 16.83 -1.58 -11.50
N GLY A 33 16.24 -2.65 -10.99
CA GLY A 33 16.83 -3.49 -9.95
C GLY A 33 16.39 -3.11 -8.54
N ARG A 34 15.77 -1.95 -8.32
CA ARG A 34 15.28 -1.51 -7.00
C ARG A 34 13.84 -0.99 -7.04
N LEU A 35 13.52 -0.17 -8.04
CA LEU A 35 12.26 0.53 -8.18
C LEU A 35 11.74 0.45 -9.61
N LEU A 36 10.45 0.76 -9.77
CA LEU A 36 9.87 1.01 -11.08
C LEU A 36 10.27 2.40 -11.55
N ARG A 37 10.69 2.50 -12.82
CA ARG A 37 10.91 3.74 -13.55
C ARG A 37 9.84 3.89 -14.61
N PHE A 38 9.37 5.12 -14.77
CA PHE A 38 8.33 5.49 -15.72
C PHE A 38 8.92 6.48 -16.74
N PRO A 39 8.35 6.56 -17.96
CA PRO A 39 8.77 7.55 -18.95
C PRO A 39 8.65 9.00 -18.47
N ASP A 40 7.59 9.27 -17.71
CA ASP A 40 7.38 10.59 -17.08
C ASP A 40 8.28 10.72 -15.85
N PRO A 41 9.27 11.63 -15.87
CA PRO A 41 10.20 11.82 -14.77
C PRO A 41 9.58 12.53 -13.57
N GLU A 42 8.31 12.96 -13.60
CA GLU A 42 7.60 13.45 -12.42
C GLU A 42 6.98 12.32 -11.60
N TRP A 43 6.82 11.13 -12.20
CA TRP A 43 6.32 9.97 -11.48
C TRP A 43 7.39 9.47 -10.51
N ARG A 44 6.95 9.17 -9.29
CA ARG A 44 7.81 8.69 -8.20
C ARG A 44 7.32 7.33 -7.75
N CYS A 45 8.27 6.45 -7.46
CA CYS A 45 8.01 5.10 -7.00
C CYS A 45 8.65 4.89 -5.63
N VAL A 46 7.95 4.20 -4.72
CA VAL A 46 8.50 3.69 -3.47
C VAL A 46 8.20 2.20 -3.35
N TYR A 47 9.18 1.43 -2.91
CA TYR A 47 8.99 0.01 -2.66
C TYR A 47 8.27 -0.20 -1.32
N LEU A 48 7.13 -0.89 -1.35
CA LEU A 48 6.31 -1.15 -0.16
C LEU A 48 6.60 -2.54 0.44
N GLY A 49 7.24 -3.42 -0.34
CA GLY A 49 7.55 -4.78 0.06
C GLY A 49 7.22 -5.79 -1.03
N ALA A 50 7.69 -7.02 -0.82
CA ALA A 50 7.36 -8.17 -1.65
C ALA A 50 7.11 -9.39 -0.77
N GLY A 51 6.21 -10.23 -1.24
CA GLY A 51 6.01 -11.59 -0.75
C GLY A 51 6.32 -12.59 -1.85
N GLU A 52 5.91 -13.84 -1.62
CA GLU A 52 6.14 -14.93 -2.57
C GLU A 52 5.41 -14.71 -3.90
N GLU A 53 4.29 -14.00 -3.91
CA GLU A 53 3.41 -13.92 -5.09
C GLU A 53 3.48 -12.58 -5.82
N LYS A 54 3.83 -11.51 -5.09
CA LYS A 54 3.76 -10.16 -5.59
C LYS A 54 4.74 -9.22 -4.89
N ALA A 55 5.12 -8.17 -5.62
CA ALA A 55 5.72 -6.97 -5.04
C ALA A 55 4.77 -5.79 -5.18
N CYS A 56 4.75 -4.94 -4.16
CA CYS A 56 3.92 -3.75 -4.13
C CYS A 56 4.79 -2.50 -4.23
N PHE A 57 4.43 -1.61 -5.14
CA PHE A 57 5.08 -0.33 -5.33
C PHE A 57 4.06 0.79 -5.18
N GLY A 58 4.34 1.74 -4.29
CA GLY A 58 3.57 2.97 -4.19
C GLY A 58 4.00 3.92 -5.30
N VAL A 59 3.07 4.38 -6.11
CA VAL A 59 3.34 5.28 -7.23
C VAL A 59 2.64 6.59 -6.99
N ARG A 60 3.37 7.69 -7.08
CA ARG A 60 2.87 9.06 -7.12
C ARG A 60 3.05 9.59 -8.53
N ASP A 61 1.98 10.02 -9.18
CA ASP A 61 2.07 10.65 -10.50
C ASP A 61 2.53 12.12 -10.42
N GLY A 62 2.65 12.80 -11.57
CA GLY A 62 3.02 14.22 -11.63
C GLY A 62 2.04 15.13 -10.86
N ALA A 63 0.75 14.80 -10.87
CA ALA A 63 -0.30 15.53 -10.16
C ALA A 63 -0.33 15.28 -8.64
N GLY A 64 0.49 14.37 -8.10
CA GLY A 64 0.52 14.02 -6.68
C GLY A 64 -0.58 13.07 -6.21
N ARG A 65 -1.26 12.41 -7.15
CA ARG A 65 -2.15 11.28 -6.88
C ARG A 65 -1.32 10.04 -6.62
N MET A 66 -1.73 9.23 -5.65
CA MET A 66 -1.03 8.04 -5.21
C MET A 66 -1.89 6.79 -5.33
N PHE A 67 -1.30 5.74 -5.89
CA PHE A 67 -1.89 4.42 -6.05
C PHE A 67 -0.81 3.34 -5.84
N VAL A 68 -1.20 2.07 -5.88
CA VAL A 68 -0.27 0.94 -5.77
C VAL A 68 -0.27 0.15 -7.06
N LEU A 69 0.92 -0.23 -7.51
CA LEU A 69 1.11 -1.26 -8.51
C LEU A 69 1.51 -2.56 -7.80
N GLU A 70 0.65 -3.57 -7.93
CA GLU A 70 0.95 -4.95 -7.53
C GLU A 70 1.57 -5.66 -8.74
N VAL A 71 2.87 -5.88 -8.72
CA VAL A 71 3.58 -6.64 -9.77
C VAL A 71 3.54 -8.11 -9.39
N LEU A 72 2.94 -8.94 -10.23
CA LEU A 72 2.55 -10.30 -9.91
C LEU A 72 3.45 -11.36 -10.58
N ASP A 73 3.58 -12.48 -9.89
CA ASP A 73 3.88 -13.77 -10.49
C ASP A 73 2.61 -14.60 -10.58
N GLU A 74 1.98 -14.59 -11.75
CA GLU A 74 0.71 -15.30 -11.99
C GLU A 74 0.78 -16.79 -11.67
N ARG A 75 1.96 -17.40 -11.74
CA ARG A 75 2.15 -18.84 -11.50
C ARG A 75 1.95 -19.22 -10.04
N THR A 76 2.20 -18.28 -9.14
CA THR A 76 2.06 -18.49 -7.69
C THR A 76 0.98 -17.60 -7.08
N TYR A 77 0.31 -16.77 -7.88
CA TYR A 77 -0.69 -15.84 -7.36
C TYR A 77 -1.97 -16.58 -6.95
N LEU A 78 -2.33 -16.43 -5.67
CA LEU A 78 -3.44 -17.14 -5.04
C LEU A 78 -4.68 -16.26 -4.86
N ASN A 79 -4.85 -15.24 -5.72
CA ASN A 79 -6.06 -14.39 -5.79
C ASN A 79 -6.43 -13.66 -4.49
N GLY A 80 -5.43 -13.19 -3.74
CA GLY A 80 -5.66 -12.37 -2.55
C GLY A 80 -6.46 -11.10 -2.88
N ARG A 81 -7.45 -10.79 -2.03
CA ARG A 81 -8.47 -9.76 -2.27
C ARG A 81 -8.17 -8.46 -1.53
N PHE A 82 -8.39 -7.35 -2.22
CA PHE A 82 -8.43 -6.03 -1.58
C PHE A 82 -9.85 -5.69 -1.16
N VAL A 83 -10.21 -6.06 0.08
CA VAL A 83 -11.61 -6.07 0.55
C VAL A 83 -12.14 -4.66 0.76
N GLY A 84 -13.16 -4.26 0.01
CA GLY A 84 -13.78 -2.94 0.12
C GLY A 84 -12.95 -1.80 -0.48
N GLY A 85 -11.83 -2.12 -1.15
CA GLY A 85 -11.05 -1.18 -1.94
C GLY A 85 -11.31 -1.34 -3.44
N THR A 86 -10.60 -0.54 -4.25
CA THR A 86 -10.76 -0.52 -5.71
C THR A 86 -9.48 -0.96 -6.41
N TYR A 87 -9.63 -1.88 -7.37
CA TYR A 87 -8.66 -2.09 -8.44
C TYR A 87 -9.06 -1.22 -9.63
N PHE A 88 -8.11 -0.44 -10.14
CA PHE A 88 -8.31 0.47 -11.26
C PHE A 88 -8.14 -0.23 -12.61
N GLY A 89 -7.42 -1.35 -12.64
CA GLY A 89 -7.25 -2.15 -13.84
C GLY A 89 -6.01 -3.03 -13.78
N ASP A 90 -5.92 -3.89 -14.79
CA ASP A 90 -4.82 -4.83 -14.99
C ASP A 90 -4.02 -4.42 -16.23
N HIS A 91 -2.69 -4.49 -16.13
CA HIS A 91 -1.77 -4.03 -17.15
C HIS A 91 -0.73 -5.11 -17.44
N ARG A 92 -0.47 -5.35 -18.73
CA ARG A 92 0.66 -6.14 -19.19
C ARG A 92 1.85 -5.22 -19.42
N VAL A 93 2.91 -5.42 -18.65
CA VAL A 93 4.11 -4.58 -18.65
C VAL A 93 5.29 -5.45 -19.09
N PRO A 94 5.66 -5.45 -20.39
CA PRO A 94 6.70 -6.32 -20.93
C PRO A 94 8.06 -6.13 -20.24
N GLY A 95 8.39 -4.89 -19.86
CA GLY A 95 9.64 -4.54 -19.16
C GLY A 95 9.78 -5.17 -17.76
N LEU A 96 8.73 -5.82 -17.25
CA LEU A 96 8.74 -6.52 -15.97
C LEU A 96 8.67 -8.05 -16.12
N ALA A 97 8.50 -8.58 -17.32
CA ALA A 97 8.48 -10.01 -17.54
C ALA A 97 9.88 -10.62 -17.27
N GLY A 98 9.92 -11.67 -16.45
CA GLY A 98 11.17 -12.35 -16.10
C GLY A 98 12.05 -11.62 -15.08
N VAL A 99 11.63 -10.45 -14.60
CA VAL A 99 12.37 -9.66 -13.59
C VAL A 99 12.31 -10.37 -12.22
N PRO A 100 13.43 -10.48 -11.48
CA PRO A 100 13.43 -11.04 -10.14
C PRO A 100 12.56 -10.25 -9.15
N LYS A 101 11.87 -10.94 -8.23
CA LYS A 101 11.00 -10.30 -7.22
C LYS A 101 11.73 -9.39 -6.23
N SER A 102 13.02 -9.65 -6.03
CA SER A 102 13.94 -8.81 -5.26
C SER A 102 15.38 -9.01 -5.78
N PRO A 103 16.31 -8.08 -5.49
CA PRO A 103 17.70 -8.18 -5.95
C PRO A 103 18.43 -9.47 -5.52
N GLY A 104 17.99 -10.07 -4.41
CA GLY A 104 18.56 -11.29 -3.84
C GLY A 104 17.62 -12.50 -3.89
N ALA A 105 16.56 -12.44 -4.68
CA ALA A 105 15.61 -13.55 -4.77
C ALA A 105 16.28 -14.80 -5.39
N ALA A 106 16.05 -15.97 -4.79
CA ALA A 106 16.51 -17.24 -5.33
C ALA A 106 15.95 -17.49 -6.75
N ILE A 107 16.66 -18.31 -7.53
CA ILE A 107 16.30 -18.69 -8.90
C ILE A 107 14.86 -19.24 -8.88
N GLY A 108 13.92 -18.54 -9.54
CA GLY A 108 12.51 -18.96 -9.69
C GLY A 108 11.47 -17.89 -9.35
N LEU A 109 11.80 -16.98 -8.43
CA LEU A 109 10.92 -15.89 -8.01
C LEU A 109 11.00 -14.71 -8.99
N ARG A 110 10.33 -14.83 -10.13
CA ARG A 110 10.30 -13.83 -11.20
C ARG A 110 8.88 -13.37 -11.50
N PHE A 111 8.73 -12.11 -11.92
CA PHE A 111 7.45 -11.58 -12.35
C PHE A 111 7.07 -12.07 -13.74
N THR A 112 5.77 -12.13 -13.97
CA THR A 112 5.17 -12.52 -15.25
C THR A 112 4.86 -11.33 -16.15
N GLY A 113 5.02 -10.10 -15.62
CA GLY A 113 4.66 -8.87 -16.30
C GLY A 113 3.19 -8.46 -16.12
N LEU A 114 2.38 -9.23 -15.38
CA LEU A 114 1.07 -8.75 -14.93
C LEU A 114 1.23 -7.75 -13.79
N VAL A 115 0.61 -6.59 -13.94
CA VAL A 115 0.56 -5.54 -12.93
C VAL A 115 -0.89 -5.16 -12.66
N LYS A 116 -1.32 -5.21 -11.40
CA LYS A 116 -2.65 -4.74 -11.00
C LYS A 116 -2.51 -3.38 -10.33
N ALA A 117 -3.20 -2.38 -10.87
CA ALA A 117 -3.26 -1.06 -10.27
C ALA A 117 -4.41 -1.02 -9.26
N ARG A 118 -4.13 -0.58 -8.03
CA ARG A 118 -5.15 -0.47 -6.97
C ARG A 118 -5.01 0.80 -6.17
N GLN A 119 -6.07 1.11 -5.42
CA GLN A 119 -6.09 2.24 -4.51
C GLN A 119 -4.96 2.17 -3.46
N TRP A 120 -4.38 3.33 -3.17
CA TRP A 120 -3.45 3.51 -2.06
C TRP A 120 -4.18 3.53 -0.72
N VAL A 121 -3.67 2.77 0.24
CA VAL A 121 -4.13 2.75 1.64
C VAL A 121 -2.98 3.24 2.49
N TYR A 122 -3.15 4.42 3.09
CA TYR A 122 -2.19 4.92 4.06
C TYR A 122 -2.55 4.38 5.44
N GLY A 123 -1.63 3.67 6.09
CA GLY A 123 -1.93 3.07 7.38
C GLY A 123 -0.78 2.26 7.96
N HIS A 124 -1.12 1.51 9.00
CA HIS A 124 -0.19 0.64 9.69
C HIS A 124 -0.81 -0.74 9.89
N GLU A 125 0.01 -1.77 10.00
CA GLU A 125 -0.45 -3.14 10.30
C GLU A 125 -1.24 -3.19 11.61
N TRP A 126 -2.18 -4.12 11.69
CA TRP A 126 -3.02 -4.35 12.88
C TRP A 126 -2.22 -4.58 14.16
N ALA A 127 -1.01 -5.14 14.03
CA ALA A 127 -0.10 -5.36 15.13
C ALA A 127 0.38 -4.05 15.79
N ARG A 128 0.46 -2.96 15.03
CA ARG A 128 1.18 -1.76 15.44
C ARG A 128 0.65 -0.52 14.72
N PHE A 129 -0.04 0.33 15.46
CA PHE A 129 -0.30 1.71 15.05
C PHE A 129 0.84 2.61 15.51
N ARG A 130 1.28 3.55 14.67
CA ARG A 130 2.28 4.56 15.06
C ARG A 130 1.64 5.93 15.21
N TRP A 131 1.85 6.56 16.37
CA TRP A 131 1.46 7.95 16.59
C TRP A 131 2.20 8.91 15.66
N ARG A 132 3.47 8.59 15.38
CA ARG A 132 4.33 9.29 14.42
C ARG A 132 4.81 8.34 13.33
N PRO A 133 4.81 8.76 12.06
CA PRO A 133 5.26 7.92 10.96
C PRO A 133 6.79 7.71 10.94
N ASP A 134 7.57 8.67 11.44
CA ASP A 134 9.04 8.71 11.30
C ASP A 134 9.80 7.84 12.31
N ARG A 135 9.27 7.66 13.52
CA ARG A 135 9.96 6.92 14.59
C ARG A 135 8.97 6.34 15.61
N PRO A 136 9.38 5.28 16.34
CA PRO A 136 8.61 4.76 17.46
C PRO A 136 8.34 5.84 18.52
N SER A 137 7.19 5.74 19.17
CA SER A 137 6.79 6.59 20.28
C SER A 137 6.25 5.75 21.44
N PRO A 138 6.42 6.18 22.71
CA PRO A 138 5.74 5.57 23.85
C PRO A 138 4.21 5.55 23.71
N LEU A 139 3.63 6.43 22.87
CA LEU A 139 2.19 6.48 22.60
C LEU A 139 1.71 5.38 21.63
N ASP A 140 2.62 4.69 20.93
CA ASP A 140 2.25 3.70 19.92
C ASP A 140 1.53 2.50 20.53
N ALA A 141 2.05 1.96 21.65
CA ALA A 141 1.46 0.83 22.34
C ALA A 141 0.05 1.12 22.89
N PRO A 142 -0.19 2.19 23.68
CA PRO A 142 -1.53 2.47 24.19
C PRO A 142 -2.52 2.81 23.06
N LEU A 143 -2.09 3.53 22.00
CA LEU A 143 -2.96 3.80 20.85
C LEU A 143 -3.31 2.53 20.08
N THR A 144 -2.34 1.62 19.91
CA THR A 144 -2.58 0.32 19.29
C THR A 144 -3.57 -0.49 20.12
N ALA A 145 -3.38 -0.58 21.43
CA ALA A 145 -4.28 -1.30 22.33
C ALA A 145 -5.70 -0.72 22.28
N TYR A 146 -5.83 0.61 22.35
CA TYR A 146 -7.11 1.31 22.20
C TYR A 146 -7.80 0.99 20.87
N LEU A 147 -7.07 1.08 19.75
CA LEU A 147 -7.62 0.79 18.43
C LEU A 147 -8.03 -0.67 18.28
N ARG A 148 -7.25 -1.61 18.82
CA ARG A 148 -7.59 -3.05 18.85
C ARG A 148 -8.85 -3.31 19.67
N LEU A 149 -9.02 -2.63 20.80
CA LEU A 149 -10.22 -2.72 21.62
C LEU A 149 -11.46 -2.28 20.82
N VAL A 150 -11.40 -1.10 20.18
CA VAL A 150 -12.55 -0.50 19.50
C VAL A 150 -12.86 -1.18 18.16
N LEU A 151 -11.84 -1.56 17.40
CA LEU A 151 -11.98 -2.18 16.06
C LEU A 151 -11.96 -3.70 16.10
N GLY A 152 -11.71 -4.32 17.26
CA GLY A 152 -11.55 -5.77 17.42
C GLY A 152 -12.75 -6.57 16.92
N GLY A 153 -13.97 -6.07 17.15
CA GLY A 153 -15.18 -6.72 16.64
C GLY A 153 -15.24 -6.78 15.10
N ARG A 154 -14.70 -5.78 14.40
CA ARG A 154 -14.58 -5.78 12.93
C ARG A 154 -13.48 -6.72 12.47
N TYR A 155 -12.33 -6.71 13.14
CA TYR A 155 -11.24 -7.66 12.86
C TYR A 155 -11.72 -9.11 13.00
N ALA A 156 -12.42 -9.43 14.10
CA ALA A 156 -12.98 -10.75 14.34
C ALA A 156 -14.01 -11.16 13.27
N ARG A 157 -14.76 -10.21 12.70
CA ARG A 157 -15.67 -10.48 11.58
C ARG A 157 -14.90 -10.90 10.33
N TYR A 158 -13.78 -10.24 10.01
CA TYR A 158 -12.92 -10.66 8.91
C TYR A 158 -12.33 -12.03 9.17
N HIS A 159 -11.81 -12.28 10.37
CA HIS A 159 -11.24 -13.58 10.76
C HIS A 159 -12.24 -14.74 10.67
N ARG A 160 -13.55 -14.47 10.83
CA ARG A 160 -14.59 -15.50 10.63
C ARG A 160 -14.90 -15.77 9.15
N HIS A 161 -14.62 -14.83 8.27
CA HIS A 161 -14.99 -14.92 6.86
C HIS A 161 -13.83 -15.34 5.95
N TYR A 162 -12.62 -14.90 6.28
CA TYR A 162 -11.39 -15.17 5.54
C TYR A 162 -10.44 -16.01 6.40
N ARG A 163 -9.80 -17.01 5.79
CA ARG A 163 -9.00 -18.00 6.54
C ARG A 163 -7.58 -17.52 6.86
N ASP A 164 -7.08 -16.56 6.09
CA ASP A 164 -5.70 -16.07 6.12
C ASP A 164 -5.56 -14.71 6.81
N VAL A 165 -6.54 -14.31 7.61
CA VAL A 165 -6.47 -13.05 8.35
C VAL A 165 -5.34 -13.09 9.36
N HIS A 166 -4.31 -12.31 9.09
CA HIS A 166 -3.20 -12.09 10.00
C HIS A 166 -2.89 -10.60 10.15
N GLU A 167 -2.08 -10.26 11.16
CA GLU A 167 -1.87 -8.87 11.55
C GLU A 167 -1.24 -8.00 10.43
N ARG A 168 -0.51 -8.61 9.50
CA ARG A 168 0.09 -7.92 8.33
C ARG A 168 -0.88 -7.65 7.16
N ASN A 169 -1.99 -8.40 7.06
CA ASN A 169 -2.96 -8.29 5.96
C ASN A 169 -4.18 -7.44 6.35
N VAL A 170 -4.17 -6.85 7.54
CA VAL A 170 -5.21 -5.91 7.96
C VAL A 170 -4.54 -4.65 8.46
N LEU A 171 -4.91 -3.53 7.86
CA LEU A 171 -4.33 -2.22 8.19
C LEU A 171 -5.29 -1.40 9.05
N PHE A 172 -4.73 -0.75 10.06
CA PHE A 172 -5.24 0.51 10.58
C PHE A 172 -5.07 1.59 9.51
N GLU A 173 -6.10 1.79 8.71
CA GLU A 173 -6.11 2.83 7.68
C GLU A 173 -6.28 4.20 8.33
N VAL A 174 -5.34 5.10 8.07
CA VAL A 174 -5.37 6.50 8.47
C VAL A 174 -6.10 7.31 7.40
N ARG A 175 -7.23 7.90 7.79
CA ARG A 175 -8.18 8.60 6.94
C ARG A 175 -8.27 10.09 7.28
N PRO A 176 -8.79 10.94 6.37
CA PRO A 176 -9.12 12.33 6.67
C PRO A 176 -10.07 12.47 7.88
N ALA A 177 -9.98 13.57 8.61
CA ALA A 177 -10.77 13.81 9.84
C ALA A 177 -12.30 13.71 9.63
N ARG A 178 -12.77 14.06 8.43
CA ARG A 178 -14.17 14.00 7.99
C ARG A 178 -14.66 12.60 7.60
N ALA A 179 -13.78 11.61 7.50
CA ALA A 179 -14.15 10.24 7.13
C ALA A 179 -14.75 9.47 8.31
N ARG A 180 -15.39 8.33 8.04
CA ARG A 180 -15.83 7.40 9.10
C ARG A 180 -14.62 6.67 9.70
N GLY A 181 -14.59 6.55 11.02
CA GLY A 181 -13.54 5.84 11.75
C GLY A 181 -13.40 6.30 13.20
N VAL A 182 -12.50 5.64 13.92
CA VAL A 182 -12.14 5.99 15.29
C VAL A 182 -11.33 7.27 15.29
N PRO A 183 -11.72 8.32 16.04
CA PRO A 183 -10.92 9.54 16.11
C PRO A 183 -9.60 9.26 16.84
N VAL A 184 -8.48 9.64 16.24
CA VAL A 184 -7.15 9.52 16.84
C VAL A 184 -6.34 10.77 16.55
N VAL A 185 -5.65 11.28 17.56
CA VAL A 185 -4.69 12.36 17.39
C VAL A 185 -3.37 11.74 16.92
N THR A 186 -2.85 12.20 15.79
CA THR A 186 -1.59 11.73 15.21
C THR A 186 -0.67 12.92 14.93
N ARG A 187 0.63 12.65 14.82
CA ARG A 187 1.61 13.65 14.41
C ARG A 187 2.10 13.32 13.00
N ASP A 188 2.04 14.29 12.09
CA ASP A 188 2.50 14.11 10.72
C ASP A 188 4.03 14.20 10.57
N LEU A 189 4.54 14.00 9.35
CA LEU A 189 5.98 14.08 9.04
C LEU A 189 6.57 15.49 9.17
N HIS A 190 5.75 16.55 9.28
CA HIS A 190 6.22 17.90 9.64
C HIS A 190 6.19 18.15 11.15
N GLY A 191 5.77 17.16 11.93
CA GLY A 191 5.63 17.30 13.37
C GLY A 191 4.35 18.02 13.80
N ARG A 192 3.39 18.27 12.90
CA ARG A 192 2.10 18.88 13.24
C ARG A 192 1.17 17.83 13.85
N ILE A 193 0.56 18.19 14.97
CA ILE A 193 -0.44 17.35 15.62
C ILE A 193 -1.80 17.65 14.99
N GLY A 194 -2.54 16.60 14.64
CA GLY A 194 -3.87 16.76 14.06
C GLY A 194 -4.76 15.55 14.31
N LEU A 195 -6.07 15.81 14.30
CA LEU A 195 -7.09 14.77 14.39
C LEU A 195 -7.19 14.01 13.06
N ARG A 196 -7.16 12.68 13.14
CA ARG A 196 -7.40 11.76 12.02
C ARG A 196 -8.50 10.78 12.39
N ARG A 197 -8.96 10.04 11.39
CA ARG A 197 -9.89 8.93 11.56
C ARG A 197 -9.16 7.65 11.24
N VAL A 198 -9.33 6.62 12.05
CA VAL A 198 -8.73 5.32 11.84
C VAL A 198 -9.81 4.31 11.51
N GLY A 199 -9.68 3.68 10.34
CA GLY A 199 -10.49 2.58 9.88
C GLY A 199 -9.77 1.25 9.96
N LEU A 200 -10.42 0.22 9.45
CA LEU A 200 -9.83 -1.11 9.28
C LEU A 200 -9.94 -1.48 7.81
N GLN A 201 -8.81 -1.72 7.16
CA GLN A 201 -8.73 -2.00 5.74
C GLN A 201 -7.97 -3.30 5.51
N PRO A 202 -8.68 -4.40 5.22
CA PRO A 202 -8.03 -5.64 4.85
C PRO A 202 -7.42 -5.54 3.45
N ILE A 203 -6.21 -6.05 3.33
CA ILE A 203 -5.46 -6.16 2.09
C ILE A 203 -5.03 -7.61 1.94
N ASP A 204 -5.23 -8.16 0.75
CA ASP A 204 -4.72 -9.49 0.41
C ASP A 204 -5.32 -10.66 1.22
N LEU A 205 -6.64 -10.65 1.44
CA LEU A 205 -7.36 -11.74 2.14
C LEU A 205 -7.96 -12.81 1.20
N ARG A 206 -8.13 -14.04 1.70
CA ARG A 206 -8.63 -15.23 0.98
C ARG A 206 -9.74 -15.96 1.74
#